data_AF-A0A741VXT1-F1
#
_entry.id   AF-A0A741VXT1-F1
#
_cell.length_a   1.000
_cell.length_b   1.000
_cell.length_c   1.000
_cell.angle_alpha   90.00
_cell.angle_beta   90.00
_cell.angle_gamma   90.00
#
_symmetry.space_group_name_H-M   'P 1'
#
loop_
_entity.id
_entity.type
_entity.pdbx_description
1 polymer ?
#
loop_
_entity_poly.entity_id
_entity_poly.type
_entity_poly.pdbx_seq_one_letter_code
_entity_poly.pdbx_strand_id
1 'polypeptide(L)'
;MKKILMISILFLTACSSPPEPPQVEWEKRPEVMNTQIMNWTPTSNVIKSDNINSSWSNVLPGFKPENRLYDDSVFYAVAHS
;
A
#
# COMPACT_ATOMS: atom_id res chain seq x y z
N MET A 1 -20.97 28.74 42.60
CA MET A 1 -21.09 27.62 41.62
C MET A 1 -21.13 28.11 40.16
N LYS A 2 -22.03 29.03 39.77
CA LYS A 2 -22.08 29.58 38.38
C LYS A 2 -20.75 30.13 37.84
N LYS A 3 -19.96 30.83 38.66
CA LYS A 3 -18.67 31.42 38.25
C LYS A 3 -17.61 30.37 37.92
N ILE A 4 -17.56 29.27 38.69
CA ILE A 4 -16.63 28.15 38.47
C ILE A 4 -17.02 27.39 37.20
N LEU A 5 -18.32 27.21 36.96
CA LEU A 5 -18.83 26.58 35.74
C LEU A 5 -18.45 27.39 34.48
N MET A 6 -18.57 28.71 34.52
CA MET A 6 -18.19 29.59 33.40
C MET A 6 -16.68 29.53 33.09
N ILE A 7 -15.84 29.47 34.13
CA ILE A 7 -14.38 29.35 33.97
C ILE A 7 -14.00 28.02 33.34
N SER A 8 -14.64 26.92 33.75
CA SER A 8 -14.40 25.58 33.18
C SER A 8 -14.73 25.53 31.68
N ILE A 9 -15.84 26.15 31.26
CA ILE A 9 -16.25 26.23 29.84
C ILE A 9 -15.20 27.00 29.01
N LEU A 10 -14.61 28.06 29.55
CA LEU A 10 -13.57 28.84 28.87
C LEU A 10 -12.30 28.03 28.61
N PHE A 11 -11.89 27.20 29.58
CA PHE A 11 -10.70 26.33 29.45
C PHE A 11 -10.93 25.15 28.51
N LEU A 12 -12.17 24.65 28.39
CA LEU A 12 -12.54 23.58 27.46
C LEU A 12 -12.50 24.04 25.99
N THR A 13 -12.69 25.34 25.72
CA THR A 13 -12.56 25.92 24.36
C THR A 13 -11.13 26.30 23.98
N ALA A 14 -10.16 26.16 24.90
CA ALA A 14 -8.76 26.53 24.67
C ALA A 14 -7.96 25.47 23.88
N CYS A 15 -8.59 24.35 23.49
CA CYS A 15 -7.98 23.41 22.54
C CYS A 15 -8.16 24.00 21.12
N SER A 16 -7.25 24.90 20.74
CA SER A 16 -7.30 25.56 19.44
C SER A 16 -7.22 24.54 18.31
N SER A 17 -7.87 24.85 17.19
CA SER A 17 -7.66 24.10 15.96
C SER A 17 -6.16 24.01 15.63
N PRO A 18 -5.71 22.92 14.96
CA PRO A 18 -4.36 22.86 14.44
C PRO A 18 -4.06 24.09 13.58
N PRO A 19 -2.79 24.53 13.51
CA PRO A 19 -2.40 25.55 12.54
C PRO A 19 -2.76 25.08 11.13
N GLU A 20 -3.00 26.04 10.24
CA GLU A 20 -3.26 25.73 8.84
C GLU A 20 -2.08 24.94 8.25
N PRO A 21 -2.32 23.89 7.45
CA PRO A 21 -1.24 23.14 6.83
C PRO A 21 -0.37 24.06 5.97
N PRO A 22 0.94 23.80 5.89
CA PRO A 22 1.82 24.55 5.01
C PRO A 22 1.31 24.46 3.57
N GLN A 23 1.13 25.62 2.94
CA GLN A 23 0.67 25.74 1.58
C GLN A 23 1.80 25.37 0.60
N VAL A 24 1.45 24.77 -0.53
CA VAL A 24 2.42 24.41 -1.57
C VAL A 24 2.91 25.67 -2.29
N GLU A 25 4.23 25.85 -2.36
CA GLU A 25 4.86 26.95 -3.10
C GLU A 25 4.93 26.64 -4.61
N TRP A 26 3.87 26.96 -5.36
CA TRP A 26 3.76 26.65 -6.79
C TRP A 26 4.79 27.37 -7.69
N GLU A 27 5.33 28.52 -7.24
CA GLU A 27 6.33 29.30 -7.99
C GLU A 27 7.76 28.77 -7.81
N LYS A 28 7.98 27.86 -6.86
CA LYS A 28 9.28 27.26 -6.61
C LYS A 28 9.62 26.27 -7.71
N ARG A 29 10.92 26.13 -8.01
CA ARG A 29 11.38 25.10 -8.93
C ARG A 29 11.01 23.71 -8.38
N PRO A 30 10.41 22.82 -9.19
CA PRO A 30 10.08 21.48 -8.74
C PRO A 30 11.36 20.71 -8.39
N GLU A 31 11.31 20.00 -7.28
CA GLU A 31 12.39 19.10 -6.85
C GLU A 31 12.05 17.67 -7.25
N VAL A 32 13.03 16.93 -7.77
CA VAL A 32 12.85 15.53 -8.13
C VAL A 32 12.80 14.69 -6.86
N MET A 33 11.64 14.15 -6.56
CA MET A 33 11.43 13.21 -5.46
C MET A 33 11.82 11.78 -5.87
N ASN A 34 12.09 10.91 -4.90
CA ASN A 34 12.25 9.47 -5.11
C ASN A 34 13.39 9.05 -6.07
N THR A 35 14.49 9.81 -6.11
CA THR A 35 15.66 9.52 -6.96
C THR A 35 16.34 8.17 -6.66
N GLN A 36 16.06 7.57 -5.51
CA GLN A 36 16.59 6.28 -5.08
C GLN A 36 15.64 5.11 -5.34
N ILE A 37 14.39 5.36 -5.74
CA ILE A 37 13.45 4.29 -6.06
C ILE A 37 13.77 3.83 -7.49
N MET A 38 13.98 2.52 -7.64
CA MET A 38 14.21 1.92 -8.95
C MET A 38 13.01 2.18 -9.86
N ASN A 39 13.25 2.56 -11.12
CA ASN A 39 12.19 2.60 -12.12
C ASN A 39 11.53 1.21 -12.19
N TRP A 40 10.26 1.14 -11.82
CA TRP A 40 9.50 -0.10 -11.94
C TRP A 40 9.42 -0.46 -13.42
N THR A 41 9.82 -1.69 -13.74
CA THR A 41 9.65 -2.26 -15.08
C THR A 41 8.80 -3.52 -14.95
N PRO A 42 7.84 -3.76 -15.86
CA PRO A 42 7.09 -5.00 -15.85
C PRO A 42 8.04 -6.19 -16.02
N THR A 43 8.04 -7.09 -15.05
CA THR A 43 8.71 -8.38 -15.16
C THR A 43 7.68 -9.46 -15.45
N SER A 44 7.89 -10.22 -16.52
CA SER A 44 7.10 -11.43 -16.83
C SER A 44 7.63 -12.68 -16.12
N ASN A 45 8.56 -12.49 -15.18
CA ASN A 45 9.21 -13.58 -14.45
C ASN A 45 8.42 -13.92 -13.20
N VAL A 46 8.30 -15.22 -12.92
CA VAL A 46 7.75 -15.73 -11.67
C VAL A 46 8.84 -15.69 -10.60
N ILE A 47 8.54 -15.11 -9.44
CA ILE A 47 9.40 -15.24 -8.26
C ILE A 47 9.14 -16.62 -7.66
N LYS A 48 10.14 -17.51 -7.76
CA LYS A 48 10.06 -18.88 -7.24
C LYS A 48 10.26 -18.91 -5.73
N SER A 49 9.65 -19.90 -5.07
CA SER A 49 9.90 -20.17 -3.65
C SER A 49 11.30 -20.78 -3.46
N ASP A 50 12.02 -20.30 -2.44
CA ASP A 50 13.32 -20.88 -2.04
C ASP A 50 13.18 -22.28 -1.43
N ASN A 51 11.98 -22.63 -0.95
CA ASN A 51 11.70 -23.92 -0.33
C ASN A 51 10.68 -24.70 -1.16
N ILE A 52 11.14 -25.79 -1.75
CA ILE A 52 10.34 -26.74 -2.52
C ILE A 52 10.41 -28.08 -1.80
N ASN A 53 9.43 -28.35 -0.95
CA ASN A 53 9.33 -29.63 -0.26
C ASN A 53 8.59 -30.62 -1.17
N SER A 54 9.30 -31.65 -1.63
CA SER A 54 8.79 -32.81 -2.40
C SER A 54 8.52 -32.61 -3.90
N SER A 55 8.32 -33.73 -4.59
CA SER A 55 7.90 -33.78 -6.00
C SER A 55 6.38 -33.90 -6.08
N TRP A 56 5.74 -32.92 -6.70
CA TRP A 56 4.30 -32.88 -6.90
C TRP A 56 3.96 -32.44 -8.33
N SER A 57 2.72 -32.66 -8.75
CA SER A 57 2.21 -32.19 -10.04
C SER A 57 0.79 -31.64 -9.88
N ASN A 58 0.48 -30.57 -10.60
CA ASN A 58 -0.85 -29.99 -10.67
C ASN A 58 -1.29 -29.96 -12.15
N VAL A 59 -2.47 -30.49 -12.43
CA VAL A 59 -3.05 -30.54 -13.77
C VAL A 59 -4.16 -29.51 -13.85
N LEU A 60 -4.06 -28.61 -14.84
CA LEU A 60 -5.03 -27.54 -15.10
C LEU A 60 -5.90 -27.92 -16.31
N PRO A 61 -7.04 -28.59 -16.11
CA PRO A 61 -7.91 -28.97 -17.21
C PRO A 61 -8.53 -27.71 -17.86
N GLY A 62 -8.43 -27.62 -19.19
CA GLY A 62 -8.99 -26.49 -19.94
C GLY A 62 -8.24 -25.17 -19.72
N PHE A 63 -6.91 -25.23 -19.62
CA PHE A 63 -6.03 -24.06 -19.54
C PHE A 63 -6.34 -23.03 -20.65
N LYS A 64 -6.45 -21.76 -20.25
CA LYS A 64 -6.65 -20.61 -21.14
C LYS A 64 -5.62 -19.53 -20.81
N PRO A 65 -4.68 -19.20 -21.70
CA PRO A 65 -3.52 -18.37 -21.35
C PRO A 65 -3.86 -16.93 -20.93
N GLU A 66 -5.04 -16.42 -21.29
CA GLU A 66 -5.39 -15.00 -21.09
C GLU A 66 -6.81 -14.82 -20.52
N ASN A 67 -7.01 -13.70 -19.82
CA ASN A 67 -8.32 -13.17 -19.38
C ASN A 67 -9.18 -14.13 -18.56
N ARG A 68 -8.58 -14.88 -17.62
CA ARG A 68 -9.32 -15.66 -16.64
C ARG A 68 -8.78 -15.45 -15.23
N LEU A 69 -9.71 -15.41 -14.28
CA LEU A 69 -9.39 -15.58 -12.86
C LEU A 69 -9.06 -17.06 -12.65
N TYR A 70 -7.80 -17.34 -12.35
CA TYR A 70 -7.36 -18.63 -11.84
C TYR A 70 -7.55 -18.67 -10.33
N ASP A 71 -7.74 -19.87 -9.80
CA ASP A 71 -7.71 -20.10 -8.35
C ASP A 71 -6.30 -19.86 -7.80
N ASP A 72 -6.21 -19.42 -6.55
CA ASP A 72 -4.94 -19.11 -5.87
C ASP A 72 -3.97 -20.31 -5.87
N SER A 73 -4.50 -21.53 -5.89
CA SER A 73 -3.71 -22.76 -5.99
C SER A 73 -2.86 -22.84 -7.26
N VAL A 74 -3.29 -22.21 -8.36
CA VAL A 74 -2.54 -22.17 -9.62
C VAL A 74 -1.29 -21.32 -9.48
N PHE A 75 -1.41 -20.15 -8.86
CA PHE A 75 -0.28 -19.26 -8.62
C PHE A 75 0.69 -19.86 -7.61
N TYR A 76 0.17 -20.50 -6.56
CA TYR A 76 0.98 -21.26 -5.61
C TYR A 76 1.79 -22.34 -6.32
N ALA A 77 1.13 -23.12 -7.18
CA ALA A 77 1.77 -24.18 -7.96
C ALA A 77 2.89 -23.63 -8.88
N VAL A 78 2.63 -22.54 -9.60
CA VAL A 78 3.63 -21.91 -10.48
C VAL A 78 4.84 -21.39 -9.69
N ALA A 79 4.64 -20.83 -8.49
CA ALA A 79 5.73 -20.35 -7.64
C ALA A 79 6.54 -21.48 -6.97
N HIS A 80 5.95 -22.65 -6.72
CA HIS A 80 6.56 -23.77 -5.96
C HIS A 80 6.87 -25.01 -6.83
N SER A 81 6.88 -24.88 -8.16
CA SER A 81 7.27 -25.93 -9.12
C SER A 81 8.70 -25.81 -9.60
#